data_AF-A0A228HLV5-F1
#
_entry.id   AF-A0A228HLV5-F1
#
_cell.length_a   1.000
_cell.length_b   1.000
_cell.length_c   1.000
_cell.angle_alpha   90.00
_cell.angle_beta   90.00
_cell.angle_gamma   90.00
#
_symmetry.space_group_name_H-M   'P 1'
#
loop_
_entity.id
_entity.type
_entity.pdbx_description
1 polymer ?
#
loop_
_entity_poly.entity_id
_entity_poly.type
_entity_poly.pdbx_seq_one_letter_code
_entity_poly.pdbx_strand_id
1 'polypeptide(L)'
;MIQVHEDSNTNVVLSLPLPSGTDPVVASSLQKGIEELLVVLLATPQWETGLFQRADEIARVFSGLSAPAAPLIEERIRRQKTMREVFARGDWLTAEQINALQATPPTNKAQPASDWKRRGRVFGVTFNGKEYFAGYQFDAMCQPLPVIKDILEALGPVEDAWKIAAWFHFPNGWIAGRGVHEAEPVAPRDALDRRDDVVEAAHHLHGEYVA
;
A
#
# COMPACT_ATOMS: atom_id res chain seq x y z
N MET A 1 32.13 -52.50 12.65
CA MET A 1 31.92 -53.28 11.42
C MET A 1 30.58 -52.83 10.87
N ILE A 2 30.59 -51.78 10.03
CA ILE A 2 29.38 -51.16 9.50
C ILE A 2 29.21 -51.75 8.10
N GLN A 3 28.18 -52.59 7.92
CA GLN A 3 27.79 -53.04 6.60
C GLN A 3 27.11 -51.88 5.88
N VAL A 4 27.67 -51.51 4.74
CA VAL A 4 27.06 -50.62 3.76
C VAL A 4 25.97 -51.43 3.07
N HIS A 5 24.72 -50.99 3.19
CA HIS A 5 23.69 -51.26 2.20
C HIS A 5 23.54 -49.99 1.36
N GLU A 6 24.16 -50.02 0.19
CA GLU A 6 23.87 -49.11 -0.91
C GLU A 6 22.50 -49.49 -1.48
N ASP A 7 21.47 -48.82 -0.98
CA ASP A 7 20.22 -48.61 -1.72
C ASP A 7 19.98 -47.10 -1.78
N SER A 8 20.81 -46.45 -2.58
CA SER A 8 20.81 -45.00 -2.78
C SER A 8 19.69 -44.60 -3.75
N ASN A 9 18.43 -44.84 -3.38
CA ASN A 9 17.32 -44.12 -3.99
C ASN A 9 16.95 -42.94 -3.09
N THR A 10 17.80 -41.92 -3.11
CA THR A 10 17.64 -40.69 -2.33
C THR A 10 16.47 -39.89 -2.89
N ASN A 11 15.25 -40.31 -2.56
CA ASN A 11 14.05 -39.61 -3.00
C ASN A 11 13.93 -38.33 -2.15
N VAL A 12 14.27 -37.19 -2.73
CA VAL A 12 14.20 -35.89 -2.05
C VAL A 12 12.74 -35.42 -2.11
N VAL A 13 12.07 -35.39 -0.96
CA VAL A 13 10.72 -34.84 -0.84
C VAL A 13 10.81 -33.34 -0.57
N LEU A 14 10.35 -32.53 -1.52
CA LEU A 14 10.22 -31.09 -1.35
C LEU A 14 8.83 -30.77 -0.78
N SER A 15 8.78 -30.21 0.43
CA SER A 15 7.53 -29.73 1.04
C SER A 15 7.43 -28.22 0.91
N LEU A 16 6.36 -27.75 0.26
CA LEU A 16 6.04 -26.34 0.10
C LEU A 16 4.80 -25.99 0.93
N PRO A 17 4.90 -25.13 1.96
CA PRO A 17 3.72 -24.70 2.70
C PRO A 17 2.84 -23.81 1.81
N LEU A 18 1.59 -24.22 1.61
CA LEU A 18 0.60 -23.43 0.87
C LEU A 18 -0.29 -22.63 1.84
N PRO A 19 -0.77 -21.43 1.44
CA PRO A 19 -1.72 -20.66 2.23
C PRO A 19 -3.00 -21.44 2.56
N SER A 20 -3.55 -21.22 3.75
CA SER A 20 -4.82 -21.79 4.17
C SER A 20 -5.94 -21.33 3.22
N GLY A 21 -6.74 -22.28 2.71
CA GLY A 21 -7.81 -22.00 1.72
C GLY A 21 -7.37 -22.05 0.25
N THR A 22 -6.14 -22.48 -0.04
CA THR A 22 -5.71 -22.75 -1.42
C THR A 22 -6.59 -23.84 -2.04
N ASP A 23 -7.14 -23.55 -3.22
CA ASP A 23 -7.93 -24.52 -3.98
C ASP A 23 -7.08 -25.78 -4.26
N PRO A 24 -7.57 -26.99 -3.90
CA PRO A 24 -6.85 -28.24 -4.13
C PRO A 24 -6.42 -28.47 -5.59
N VAL A 25 -7.21 -27.97 -6.55
CA VAL A 25 -6.88 -28.07 -7.98
C VAL A 25 -5.67 -27.21 -8.30
N VAL A 26 -5.64 -25.98 -7.78
CA VAL A 26 -4.51 -25.06 -7.97
C VAL A 26 -3.25 -25.60 -7.29
N ALA A 27 -3.37 -26.14 -6.09
CA ALA A 27 -2.26 -26.78 -5.37
C ALA A 27 -1.68 -27.95 -6.17
N SER A 28 -2.55 -28.81 -6.71
CA SER A 28 -2.16 -29.98 -7.49
C SER A 28 -1.52 -29.60 -8.84
N SER A 29 -2.04 -28.57 -9.53
CA SER A 29 -1.44 -28.06 -10.76
C SER A 29 -0.06 -27.45 -10.52
N LEU A 30 0.12 -26.73 -9.41
CA LEU A 30 1.41 -26.15 -9.04
C LEU A 30 2.44 -27.24 -8.73
N GLN A 31 2.06 -28.23 -7.93
CA GLN A 31 2.92 -29.37 -7.61
C GLN A 31 3.38 -30.07 -8.90
N LYS A 32 2.44 -30.41 -9.78
CA LYS A 32 2.74 -31.11 -11.03
C LYS A 32 3.66 -30.29 -11.94
N GLY A 33 3.43 -28.98 -12.05
CA GLY A 33 4.31 -28.11 -12.85
C GLY A 33 5.74 -28.04 -12.31
N ILE A 34 5.91 -28.02 -10.99
CA ILE A 34 7.23 -28.05 -10.35
C ILE A 34 7.91 -29.41 -10.58
N GLU A 35 7.18 -30.52 -10.44
CA GLU A 35 7.70 -31.86 -10.70
C GLU A 35 8.17 -32.02 -12.16
N GLU A 36 7.37 -31.57 -13.13
CA GLU A 36 7.74 -31.61 -14.55
C GLU A 36 8.99 -30.76 -14.85
N LEU A 37 9.08 -29.58 -14.26
CA LEU A 37 10.27 -28.72 -14.39
C LEU A 37 11.51 -29.36 -13.76
N LEU A 38 11.39 -30.02 -12.61
CA LEU A 38 12.50 -30.71 -11.96
C LEU A 38 13.01 -31.88 -12.79
N VAL A 39 12.11 -32.66 -13.40
CA VAL A 39 12.49 -33.75 -14.31
C VAL A 39 13.33 -33.22 -15.47
N VAL A 40 12.90 -32.11 -16.08
CA VAL A 40 13.65 -31.47 -17.17
C VAL A 40 15.01 -30.94 -16.71
N LEU A 41 15.05 -30.32 -15.53
CA LEU A 41 16.28 -29.71 -14.99
C LEU A 41 17.32 -30.78 -14.60
N LEU A 42 16.91 -31.88 -13.96
CA LEU A 42 17.78 -32.98 -13.56
C LEU A 42 18.30 -33.81 -14.75
N ALA A 43 17.56 -33.84 -15.86
CA ALA A 43 18.00 -34.50 -17.09
C ALA A 43 19.05 -33.70 -17.87
N THR A 44 19.36 -32.46 -17.46
CA THR A 44 20.34 -31.61 -18.14
C THR A 44 21.77 -31.97 -17.72
N PRO A 45 22.72 -32.18 -18.66
CA PRO A 45 24.13 -32.42 -18.30
C PRO A 45 24.70 -31.27 -17.50
N GLN A 46 25.48 -31.57 -16.45
CA GLN A 46 26.11 -30.56 -15.57
C GLN A 46 25.10 -29.65 -14.84
N TRP A 47 23.86 -30.12 -14.63
CA TRP A 47 22.82 -29.36 -13.92
C TRP A 47 23.27 -28.86 -12.55
N GLU A 48 24.12 -29.60 -11.82
CA GLU A 48 24.66 -29.21 -10.51
C GLU A 48 25.45 -27.88 -10.57
N THR A 49 26.26 -27.70 -11.60
CA THR A 49 27.05 -26.48 -11.85
C THR A 49 26.18 -25.30 -12.29
N GLY A 50 25.14 -25.59 -13.08
CA GLY A 50 24.17 -24.58 -13.52
C GLY A 50 23.11 -24.25 -12.47
N LEU A 51 22.90 -25.12 -11.48
CA LEU A 51 21.87 -24.96 -10.45
C LEU A 51 22.15 -23.75 -9.59
N PHE A 52 23.40 -23.52 -9.15
CA PHE A 52 23.71 -22.35 -8.32
C PHE A 52 23.62 -21.04 -9.11
N GLN A 53 24.05 -21.01 -10.37
CA GLN A 53 23.91 -19.81 -11.22
C GLN A 53 22.45 -19.53 -11.56
N ARG A 54 21.67 -20.56 -11.90
CA ARG A 54 20.23 -20.41 -12.14
C ARG A 54 19.48 -20.16 -10.84
N ALA A 55 19.91 -20.71 -9.72
CA ALA A 55 19.36 -20.39 -8.41
C ALA A 55 19.69 -18.96 -8.03
N ASP A 56 20.84 -18.40 -8.41
CA ASP A 56 21.17 -16.98 -8.23
C ASP A 56 20.39 -16.07 -9.20
N GLU A 57 20.11 -16.51 -10.42
CA GLU A 57 19.24 -15.79 -11.37
C GLU A 57 17.77 -15.84 -10.95
N ILE A 58 17.28 -17.02 -10.57
CA ILE A 58 15.97 -17.24 -9.96
C ILE A 58 15.92 -16.47 -8.65
N ALA A 59 16.94 -16.52 -7.79
CA ALA A 59 17.01 -15.75 -6.55
C ALA A 59 17.16 -14.26 -6.81
N ARG A 60 17.72 -13.78 -7.92
CA ARG A 60 17.68 -12.35 -8.30
C ARG A 60 16.31 -11.94 -8.80
N VAL A 61 15.66 -12.80 -9.56
CA VAL A 61 14.25 -12.63 -9.92
C VAL A 61 13.40 -12.68 -8.65
N PHE A 62 13.70 -13.57 -7.69
CA PHE A 62 13.01 -13.78 -6.42
C PHE A 62 13.47 -12.89 -5.25
N SER A 63 14.59 -12.18 -5.36
CA SER A 63 15.07 -11.18 -4.39
C SER A 63 14.68 -9.78 -4.89
N GLY A 64 14.62 -9.61 -6.21
CA GLY A 64 13.77 -8.62 -6.86
C GLY A 64 12.27 -8.86 -6.63
N LEU A 65 11.87 -10.11 -6.35
CA LEU A 65 10.56 -10.50 -5.79
C LEU A 65 10.69 -10.97 -4.33
N SER A 66 11.56 -10.33 -3.52
CA SER A 66 11.85 -10.72 -2.12
C SER A 66 10.60 -11.32 -1.51
N ALA A 67 10.60 -12.63 -1.23
CA ALA A 67 9.45 -13.29 -0.61
C ALA A 67 9.19 -12.52 0.69
N PRO A 68 8.15 -11.66 0.72
CA PRO A 68 7.75 -11.08 1.97
C PRO A 68 7.26 -12.28 2.78
N ALA A 69 7.65 -12.42 4.05
CA ALA A 69 7.01 -13.39 4.94
C ALA A 69 5.49 -13.32 4.68
N ALA A 70 4.74 -14.42 4.60
CA ALA A 70 3.31 -14.36 4.23
C ALA A 70 2.52 -13.19 4.89
N PRO A 71 2.78 -12.80 6.16
CA PRO A 71 2.25 -11.56 6.74
C PRO A 71 2.59 -10.25 6.00
N LEU A 72 3.80 -10.10 5.47
CA LEU A 72 4.23 -8.97 4.63
C LEU A 72 3.61 -9.00 3.23
N ILE A 73 3.31 -10.19 2.64
CA ILE A 73 2.56 -10.29 1.38
C ILE A 73 1.12 -9.85 1.65
N GLU A 74 0.51 -10.39 2.70
CA GLU A 74 -0.84 -10.08 3.10
C GLU A 74 -0.98 -8.59 3.43
N GLU A 75 -0.03 -8.03 4.20
CA GLU A 75 0.01 -6.60 4.51
C GLU A 75 0.15 -5.76 3.23
N ARG A 76 0.99 -6.19 2.27
CA ARG A 76 1.12 -5.50 0.99
C ARG A 76 -0.17 -5.57 0.16
N ILE A 77 -0.85 -6.71 0.13
CA ILE A 77 -2.14 -6.88 -0.55
C ILE A 77 -3.21 -6.03 0.14
N ARG A 78 -3.27 -6.06 1.48
CA ARG A 78 -4.19 -5.27 2.29
C ARG A 78 -3.97 -3.78 2.07
N ARG A 79 -2.72 -3.31 2.15
CA ARG A 79 -2.32 -1.93 1.84
C ARG A 79 -2.73 -1.55 0.41
N GLN A 80 -2.45 -2.38 -0.59
CA GLN A 80 -2.86 -2.11 -1.98
C GLN A 80 -4.38 -2.04 -2.13
N LYS A 81 -5.12 -2.92 -1.46
CA LYS A 81 -6.58 -2.90 -1.44
C LYS A 81 -7.09 -1.60 -0.80
N THR A 82 -6.57 -1.22 0.36
CA THR A 82 -6.89 0.04 1.03
C THR A 82 -6.57 1.24 0.14
N MET A 83 -5.40 1.29 -0.50
CA MET A 83 -5.03 2.37 -1.42
C MET A 83 -6.03 2.46 -2.58
N ARG A 84 -6.42 1.34 -3.18
CA ARG A 84 -7.43 1.31 -4.27
C ARG A 84 -8.79 1.78 -3.79
N GLU A 85 -9.23 1.36 -2.60
CA GLU A 85 -10.50 1.78 -2.02
C GLU A 85 -10.52 3.29 -1.71
N VAL A 86 -9.45 3.80 -1.09
CA VAL A 86 -9.27 5.24 -0.81
C VAL A 86 -9.26 6.03 -2.12
N PHE A 87 -8.53 5.54 -3.13
CA PHE A 87 -8.48 6.18 -4.43
C PHE A 87 -9.86 6.19 -5.11
N ALA A 88 -10.60 5.08 -5.07
CA ALA A 88 -11.92 4.95 -5.68
C ALA A 88 -13.01 5.79 -4.98
N ARG A 89 -12.88 6.03 -3.66
CA ARG A 89 -13.84 6.81 -2.86
C ARG A 89 -13.61 8.32 -2.89
N GLY A 90 -12.54 8.79 -3.51
CA GLY A 90 -12.17 10.21 -3.50
C GLY A 90 -12.18 10.83 -4.89
N ASP A 91 -12.42 12.14 -4.92
CA ASP A 91 -12.10 12.94 -6.10
C ASP A 91 -10.62 13.28 -6.06
N TRP A 92 -9.84 12.73 -6.99
CA TRP A 92 -8.39 12.91 -7.03
C TRP A 92 -7.98 13.77 -8.22
N LEU A 93 -7.24 14.84 -7.94
CA LEU A 93 -6.78 15.80 -8.92
C LEU A 93 -5.27 15.66 -9.13
N THR A 94 -4.85 15.83 -10.38
CA THR A 94 -3.43 15.94 -10.74
C THR A 94 -3.00 17.40 -10.64
N ALA A 95 -1.70 17.68 -10.51
CA ALA A 95 -1.19 19.05 -10.47
C ALA A 95 -1.63 19.87 -11.70
N GLU A 96 -1.72 19.23 -12.88
CA GLU A 96 -2.22 19.86 -14.11
C GLU A 96 -3.70 20.25 -14.04
N GLN A 97 -4.55 19.40 -13.45
CA GLN A 97 -5.96 19.71 -13.24
C GLN A 97 -6.13 20.83 -12.21
N ILE A 98 -5.36 20.80 -11.11
CA ILE A 98 -5.34 21.87 -10.11
C ILE A 98 -4.93 23.19 -10.74
N ASN A 99 -3.91 23.18 -11.60
CA ASN A 99 -3.48 24.37 -12.31
C ASN A 99 -4.60 24.87 -13.23
N ALA A 100 -5.19 24.02 -14.06
CA ALA A 100 -6.24 24.40 -15.01
C ALA A 100 -7.50 24.99 -14.35
N LEU A 101 -7.79 24.60 -13.10
CA LEU A 101 -8.95 25.09 -12.35
C LEU A 101 -8.70 26.40 -11.58
N GLN A 102 -7.47 26.91 -11.56
CA GLN A 102 -7.17 28.19 -10.90
C GLN A 102 -7.61 29.39 -11.74
N ALA A 103 -8.04 30.46 -11.07
CA ALA A 103 -8.45 31.71 -11.72
C ALA A 103 -7.31 32.38 -12.52
N THR A 104 -6.05 32.19 -12.10
CA THR A 104 -4.88 32.72 -12.81
C THR A 104 -3.76 31.67 -12.79
N PRO A 105 -3.80 30.69 -13.72
CA PRO A 105 -2.88 29.57 -13.71
C PRO A 105 -1.46 30.00 -14.12
N PRO A 106 -0.42 29.68 -13.35
CA PRO A 106 0.96 29.91 -13.78
C PRO A 106 1.34 28.98 -14.94
N THR A 107 2.30 29.41 -15.76
CA THR A 107 2.80 28.63 -16.91
C THR A 107 3.36 27.26 -16.51
N ASN A 108 4.04 27.18 -15.36
CA ASN A 108 4.48 25.91 -14.81
C ASN A 108 3.31 25.22 -14.08
N LYS A 109 2.70 24.24 -14.75
CA LYS A 109 1.52 23.53 -14.27
C LYS A 109 1.72 22.81 -12.93
N ALA A 110 2.94 22.33 -12.65
CA ALA A 110 3.23 21.60 -11.41
C ALA A 110 3.46 22.54 -10.21
N GLN A 111 3.88 23.78 -10.48
CA GLN A 111 4.40 24.70 -9.45
C GLN A 111 3.42 24.94 -8.28
N PRO A 112 2.12 25.24 -8.49
CA PRO A 112 1.21 25.53 -7.37
C PRO A 112 1.12 24.37 -6.39
N ALA A 113 0.82 23.17 -6.88
CA ALA A 113 0.63 21.98 -6.05
C ALA A 113 1.93 21.58 -5.35
N SER A 114 3.07 21.63 -6.04
CA SER A 114 4.38 21.36 -5.45
C SER A 114 4.76 22.38 -4.37
N ASP A 115 4.49 23.67 -4.58
CA ASP A 115 4.75 24.73 -3.60
C ASP A 115 3.86 24.59 -2.36
N TRP A 116 2.58 24.28 -2.53
CA TRP A 116 1.66 24.05 -1.42
C TRP A 116 2.02 22.80 -0.62
N LYS A 117 2.37 21.70 -1.30
CA LYS A 117 2.84 20.48 -0.64
C LYS A 117 4.11 20.72 0.15
N ARG A 118 5.10 21.41 -0.43
CA ARG A 118 6.36 21.78 0.26
C ARG A 118 6.11 22.62 1.53
N ARG A 119 5.05 23.43 1.54
CA ARG A 119 4.65 24.27 2.67
C ARG A 119 3.66 23.56 3.63
N GLY A 120 3.40 22.27 3.44
CA GLY A 120 2.46 21.51 4.28
C GLY A 120 1.00 21.95 4.16
N ARG A 121 0.63 22.68 3.10
CA ARG A 121 -0.76 23.15 2.89
C ARG A 121 -1.66 22.08 2.28
N VAL A 122 -1.06 21.09 1.63
CA VAL A 122 -1.72 19.93 1.02
C VAL A 122 -0.80 18.73 1.13
N PHE A 123 -1.36 17.54 1.01
CA PHE A 123 -0.61 16.31 0.79
C PHE A 123 -0.97 15.70 -0.58
N GLY A 124 -0.05 14.89 -1.11
CA GLY A 124 -0.23 14.18 -2.37
C GLY A 124 0.15 12.71 -2.19
N VAL A 125 -0.58 11.83 -2.88
CA VAL A 125 -0.30 10.39 -2.94
C VAL A 125 0.18 10.01 -4.34
N THR A 126 1.10 9.06 -4.42
CA THR A 126 1.51 8.48 -5.69
C THR A 126 0.70 7.21 -5.94
N PHE A 127 0.00 7.17 -7.09
CA PHE A 127 -0.76 6.01 -7.55
C PHE A 127 -0.43 5.75 -9.03
N ASN A 128 -0.05 4.51 -9.36
CA ASN A 128 0.35 4.12 -10.72
C ASN A 128 1.39 5.07 -11.38
N GLY A 129 2.37 5.53 -10.61
CA GLY A 129 3.45 6.39 -11.09
C GLY A 129 3.08 7.87 -11.29
N LYS A 130 1.84 8.27 -10.97
CA LYS A 130 1.40 9.67 -11.02
C LYS A 130 1.05 10.18 -9.63
N GLU A 131 1.32 11.46 -9.38
CA GLU A 131 0.94 12.14 -8.14
C GLU A 131 -0.48 12.71 -8.24
N TYR A 132 -1.24 12.49 -7.17
CA TYR A 132 -2.62 12.93 -7.02
C TYR A 132 -2.83 13.63 -5.68
N PHE A 133 -3.72 14.60 -5.67
CA PHE A 133 -4.12 15.37 -4.51
C PHE A 133 -5.62 15.21 -4.33
N ALA A 134 -6.07 14.93 -3.11
CA ALA A 134 -7.49 14.77 -2.85
C ALA A 134 -8.23 16.12 -2.98
N GLY A 135 -9.39 16.10 -3.63
CA GLY A 135 -10.19 17.27 -3.99
C GLY A 135 -10.73 18.03 -2.79
N TYR A 136 -11.08 17.33 -1.70
CA TYR A 136 -11.51 17.96 -0.44
C TYR A 136 -10.47 18.86 0.21
N GLN A 137 -9.22 18.84 -0.28
CA GLN A 137 -8.19 19.75 0.22
C GLN A 137 -8.35 21.18 -0.30
N PHE A 138 -9.24 21.39 -1.27
CA PHE A 138 -9.38 22.64 -2.00
C PHE A 138 -10.80 23.21 -1.88
N ASP A 139 -10.89 24.53 -1.92
CA ASP A 139 -12.16 25.23 -2.09
C ASP A 139 -12.62 25.25 -3.56
N ALA A 140 -13.76 25.90 -3.81
CA ALA A 140 -14.33 26.05 -5.15
C ALA A 140 -13.42 26.80 -6.15
N MET A 141 -12.42 27.56 -5.66
CA MET A 141 -11.45 28.29 -6.48
C MET A 141 -10.10 27.54 -6.59
N CYS A 142 -10.10 26.25 -6.22
CA CYS A 142 -8.91 25.40 -6.17
C CYS A 142 -7.78 25.97 -5.30
N GLN A 143 -8.12 26.69 -4.22
CA GLN A 143 -7.16 27.10 -3.19
C GLN A 143 -7.15 26.11 -2.02
N PRO A 144 -5.97 25.79 -1.45
CA PRO A 144 -5.91 24.90 -0.30
C PRO A 144 -6.64 25.45 0.92
N LEU A 145 -7.51 24.62 1.51
CA LEU A 145 -8.23 24.94 2.73
C LEU A 145 -7.28 25.11 3.92
N PRO A 146 -7.42 26.17 4.75
CA PRO A 146 -6.56 26.37 5.92
C PRO A 146 -6.58 25.20 6.91
N VAL A 147 -7.75 24.58 7.13
CA VAL A 147 -7.91 23.44 8.05
C VAL A 147 -7.03 22.24 7.67
N ILE A 148 -6.74 22.04 6.39
CA ILE A 148 -5.86 20.95 5.93
C ILE A 148 -4.44 21.17 6.44
N LYS A 149 -3.95 22.41 6.40
CA LYS A 149 -2.65 22.75 6.94
C LYS A 149 -2.61 22.46 8.45
N ASP A 150 -3.62 22.91 9.19
CA ASP A 150 -3.69 22.71 10.64
C ASP A 150 -3.71 21.22 11.00
N ILE A 151 -4.48 20.41 10.27
CA ILE A 151 -4.50 18.95 10.43
C ILE A 151 -3.12 18.36 10.13
N LEU A 152 -2.48 18.72 9.01
CA LEU A 152 -1.17 18.19 8.64
C LEU A 152 -0.08 18.57 9.65
N GLU A 153 -0.16 19.75 10.27
CA GLU A 153 0.71 20.16 11.37
C GLU A 153 0.47 19.31 12.63
N ALA A 154 -0.79 19.05 12.99
CA ALA A 154 -1.17 18.19 14.13
C ALA A 154 -0.79 16.71 13.92
N LEU A 155 -0.92 16.21 12.68
CA LEU A 155 -0.48 14.87 12.25
C LEU A 155 1.05 14.74 12.19
N GLY A 156 1.80 15.84 12.22
CA GLY A 156 3.25 15.80 12.23
C GLY A 156 3.87 15.09 11.01
N PRO A 157 5.17 14.72 11.09
CA PRO A 157 5.85 14.01 10.01
C PRO A 157 5.30 12.58 9.87
N VAL A 158 4.53 12.33 8.81
CA VAL A 158 4.06 10.98 8.45
C VAL A 158 4.85 10.46 7.24
N GLU A 159 5.57 9.36 7.42
CA GLU A 159 6.43 8.78 6.37
C GLU A 159 5.67 8.30 5.14
N ASP A 160 4.42 7.86 5.33
CA ASP A 160 3.58 7.32 4.27
C ASP A 160 2.33 8.19 4.06
N ALA A 161 2.30 8.93 2.96
CA ALA A 161 1.16 9.77 2.58
C ALA A 161 -0.15 8.98 2.44
N TRP A 162 -0.10 7.66 2.20
CA TRP A 162 -1.31 6.83 2.18
C TRP A 162 -1.92 6.61 3.56
N LYS A 163 -1.14 6.72 4.65
CA LYS A 163 -1.69 6.73 6.02
C LYS A 163 -2.50 8.00 6.26
N ILE A 164 -2.01 9.16 5.77
CA ILE A 164 -2.75 10.42 5.79
C ILE A 164 -4.05 10.28 5.00
N ALA A 165 -3.97 9.77 3.77
CA ALA A 165 -5.14 9.57 2.92
C ALA A 165 -6.19 8.63 3.56
N ALA A 166 -5.75 7.52 4.16
CA ALA A 166 -6.62 6.59 4.87
C ALA A 166 -7.29 7.25 6.08
N TRP A 167 -6.52 8.03 6.87
CA TRP A 167 -7.04 8.75 8.03
C TRP A 167 -8.20 9.68 7.64
N PHE A 168 -8.10 10.39 6.52
CA PHE A 168 -9.19 11.25 6.03
C PHE A 168 -10.42 10.48 5.54
N HIS A 169 -10.25 9.26 5.04
CA HIS A 169 -11.30 8.52 4.32
C HIS A 169 -12.09 7.54 5.19
N PHE A 170 -11.53 7.08 6.30
CA PHE A 170 -12.19 6.13 7.19
C PHE A 170 -12.83 6.83 8.39
N PRO A 171 -13.94 6.30 8.93
CA PRO A 171 -14.55 6.82 10.15
C PRO A 171 -13.52 6.94 11.28
N ASN A 172 -13.48 8.10 11.94
CA ASN A 172 -12.57 8.38 13.04
C ASN A 172 -13.36 8.43 14.36
N GLY A 173 -13.00 7.57 15.31
CA GLY A 173 -13.68 7.44 16.61
C GLY A 173 -13.65 8.70 17.47
N TRP A 174 -12.75 9.64 17.20
CA TRP A 174 -12.64 10.93 17.90
C TRP A 174 -13.54 12.00 17.30
N ILE A 175 -14.21 11.70 16.17
CA ILE A 175 -15.09 12.63 15.47
C ILE A 175 -16.51 12.06 15.48
N ALA A 176 -17.32 12.51 16.42
CA ALA A 176 -18.73 12.11 16.51
C ALA A 176 -19.55 12.67 15.33
N GLY A 177 -20.65 12.01 14.98
CA GLY A 177 -21.67 12.55 14.09
C GLY A 177 -22.48 13.66 14.74
N ARG A 178 -23.48 14.18 14.03
CA ARG A 178 -24.41 15.21 14.55
C ARG A 178 -25.84 14.66 14.63
N GLY A 179 -26.59 15.13 15.61
CA GLY A 179 -28.01 14.83 15.77
C GLY A 179 -28.26 13.34 15.97
N VAL A 180 -29.11 12.74 15.14
CA VAL A 180 -29.45 11.30 15.25
C VAL A 180 -28.27 10.36 15.02
N HIS A 181 -27.15 10.85 14.45
CA HIS A 181 -25.91 10.09 14.23
C HIS A 181 -24.80 10.42 15.24
N GLU A 182 -25.10 11.05 16.38
CA GLU A 182 -24.09 11.44 17.38
C GLU A 182 -23.25 10.25 17.90
N ALA A 183 -23.81 9.03 17.89
CA ALA A 183 -23.11 7.80 18.26
C ALA A 183 -22.25 7.19 17.14
N GLU A 184 -22.29 7.73 15.92
CA GLU A 184 -21.56 7.18 14.77
C GLU A 184 -20.29 7.99 14.48
N PRO A 185 -19.14 7.32 14.27
CA PRO A 185 -17.90 8.01 13.89
C PRO A 185 -18.00 8.55 12.46
N VAL A 186 -17.42 9.73 12.24
CA VAL A 186 -17.40 10.41 10.93
C VAL A 186 -15.98 10.43 10.37
N ALA A 187 -15.84 10.29 9.05
CA ALA A 187 -14.54 10.42 8.40
C ALA A 187 -14.09 11.90 8.42
N PRO A 188 -12.81 12.22 8.70
CA PRO A 188 -12.36 13.61 8.80
C PRO A 188 -12.63 14.46 7.56
N ARG A 189 -12.58 13.88 6.35
CA ARG A 189 -12.90 14.60 5.10
C ARG A 189 -14.35 15.11 5.05
N ASP A 190 -15.26 14.46 5.77
CA ASP A 190 -16.69 14.78 5.82
C ASP A 190 -17.00 15.72 7.01
N ALA A 191 -15.98 16.16 7.76
CA ALA A 191 -16.07 16.98 8.97
C ALA A 191 -15.17 18.24 8.91
N LEU A 192 -14.69 18.63 7.73
CA LEU A 192 -13.74 19.75 7.57
C LEU A 192 -14.30 21.11 7.98
N ASP A 193 -15.63 21.24 8.13
CA ASP A 193 -16.30 22.42 8.71
C ASP A 193 -16.11 22.52 10.24
N ARG A 194 -15.73 21.42 10.89
CA ARG A 194 -15.52 21.28 12.33
C ARG A 194 -14.04 21.28 12.67
N ARG A 195 -13.40 22.42 12.41
CA ARG A 195 -11.94 22.59 12.54
C ARG A 195 -11.38 22.00 13.85
N ASP A 196 -11.98 22.32 14.99
CA ASP A 196 -11.43 21.91 16.27
C ASP A 196 -11.55 20.38 16.48
N ASP A 197 -12.69 19.78 16.11
CA ASP A 197 -12.89 18.32 16.15
C ASP A 197 -11.83 17.56 15.32
N VAL A 198 -11.61 17.99 14.06
CA VAL A 198 -10.68 17.30 13.15
C VAL A 198 -9.22 17.48 13.53
N VAL A 199 -8.85 18.64 14.10
CA VAL A 199 -7.48 18.91 14.57
C VAL A 199 -7.21 18.15 15.86
N GLU A 200 -8.15 18.10 16.80
CA GLU A 200 -8.00 17.30 18.02
C GLU A 200 -7.89 15.81 17.69
N ALA A 201 -8.74 15.31 16.79
CA ALA A 201 -8.66 13.94 16.29
C ALA A 201 -7.30 13.61 15.63
N ALA A 202 -6.64 14.60 15.02
CA ALA A 202 -5.31 14.43 14.43
C ALA A 202 -4.21 14.29 15.49
N HIS A 203 -4.31 15.02 16.60
CA HIS A 203 -3.38 14.87 17.73
C HIS A 203 -3.42 13.45 18.33
N HIS A 204 -4.61 12.83 18.36
CA HIS A 204 -4.77 11.46 18.83
C HIS A 204 -4.13 10.39 17.94
N LEU A 205 -3.75 10.67 16.68
CA LEU A 205 -3.11 9.67 15.81
C LEU A 205 -1.73 9.22 16.33
N HIS A 206 -1.04 10.07 17.10
CA HIS A 206 0.22 9.73 17.76
C HIS A 206 0.03 9.09 19.13
N GLY A 207 -1.18 9.19 19.70
CA GLY A 207 -1.55 8.55 20.94
C GLY A 207 -1.89 7.09 20.65
N GLU A 208 -1.07 6.19 21.19
CA GLU A 208 -1.21 4.74 21.17
C GLU A 208 -2.66 4.25 21.03
N TYR A 209 -2.93 3.51 19.94
CA TYR A 209 -4.10 2.65 19.86
C TYR A 209 -3.89 1.49 20.84
N VAL A 210 -4.35 1.64 22.08
CA VAL A 210 -4.53 0.54 23.04
C VAL A 210 -6.00 0.13 23.01
N ALA A 211 -6.31 -0.89 22.22
CA ALA A 211 -7.44 -1.81 22.40
C ALA A 211 -7.23 -3.06 21.54
#